data_AF-A0A0D8B5J2-F1
#
_entry.id   AF-A0A0D8B5J2-F1
#
_cell.length_a   1.000
_cell.length_b   1.000
_cell.length_c   1.000
_cell.angle_alpha   90.00
_cell.angle_beta   90.00
_cell.angle_gamma   90.00
#
_symmetry.space_group_name_H-M   'P 1'
#
loop_
_entity.id
_entity.type
_entity.pdbx_description
1 polymer ?
#
loop_
_entity_poly.entity_id
_entity_poly.type
_entity_poly.pdbx_seq_one_letter_code
_entity_poly.pdbx_strand_id
1 'polypeptide(L)'
;MMNWSAANRTAMIAATHAHGDYKVDAGQRIEVVGAARRAGIMVHAQPLTKLFGMYVDRPMPAAVVNSRLDVYAQRQTLAHELGHHVLNHGMQVDFDLDATSAQRSSSGASWAASNEERTAEAFAAWFLMPRTAVRATARQLDIDQIDSADDVYRIALALGVPLATLLRHLPNVRMLSAQKSREWATVSRAQVRRRLNRGLPSLPRPTSDVWHLSEEYQLPQVVARPHDRIVVTLPSEGRPSGWRLEHAGDLMVTATTALIGGIGQTPASRFVVDVPESTSEGVESHGLVLAYADSGGLVDRLWKVTVAVADARHGVSPVWLDGKGDESR
;
A
#
# COMPACT_ATOMS: atom_id res chain seq x y z
N MET A 1 5.72 -29.21 15.76
CA MET A 1 4.95 -28.06 15.23
C MET A 1 5.83 -26.82 15.29
N MET A 2 6.04 -26.13 14.18
CA MET A 2 6.90 -24.96 14.09
C MET A 2 6.27 -23.77 14.81
N ASN A 3 7.04 -23.06 15.65
CA ASN A 3 6.58 -21.81 16.26
C ASN A 3 6.84 -20.62 15.32
N TRP A 4 6.15 -19.49 15.56
CA TRP A 4 6.30 -18.29 14.73
C TRP A 4 7.73 -17.75 14.64
N SER A 5 8.57 -17.97 15.66
CA SER A 5 9.98 -17.55 15.62
C SER A 5 10.78 -18.35 14.59
N ALA A 6 10.55 -19.66 14.51
CA ALA A 6 11.18 -20.51 13.50
C ALA A 6 10.67 -20.18 12.10
N ALA A 7 9.34 -20.00 11.91
CA ALA A 7 8.77 -19.60 10.63
C ALA A 7 9.35 -18.28 10.13
N ASN A 8 9.45 -17.27 11.00
CA ASN A 8 10.05 -15.97 10.65
C ASN A 8 11.53 -16.09 10.23
N ARG A 9 12.32 -16.97 10.87
CA ARG A 9 13.73 -17.16 10.48
C ARG A 9 13.84 -17.78 9.08
N THR A 10 13.09 -18.84 8.81
CA THR A 10 13.07 -19.50 7.50
C THR A 10 12.60 -18.53 6.41
N ALA A 11 11.48 -17.86 6.67
CA ALA A 11 10.89 -16.88 5.76
C ALA A 11 11.83 -15.70 5.45
N MET A 12 12.53 -15.16 6.47
CA MET A 12 13.48 -14.06 6.27
C MET A 12 14.60 -14.44 5.30
N ILE A 13 15.17 -15.64 5.46
CA ILE A 13 16.25 -16.14 4.58
C ILE A 13 15.70 -16.34 3.16
N ALA A 14 14.57 -17.03 3.02
CA ALA A 14 13.93 -17.28 1.73
C ALA A 14 13.55 -15.98 1.00
N ALA A 15 12.98 -15.00 1.70
CA ALA A 15 12.63 -13.71 1.14
C ALA A 15 13.87 -12.95 0.65
N THR A 16 14.97 -13.00 1.42
CA THR A 16 16.24 -12.36 1.04
C THR A 16 16.82 -12.98 -0.23
N HIS A 17 16.78 -14.32 -0.37
CA HIS A 17 17.20 -14.98 -1.61
C HIS A 17 16.28 -14.60 -2.78
N ALA A 18 14.96 -14.66 -2.56
CA ALA A 18 13.98 -14.28 -3.58
C ALA A 18 14.14 -12.82 -4.05
N HIS A 19 14.57 -11.90 -3.17
CA HIS A 19 14.91 -10.53 -3.60
C HIS A 19 16.06 -10.52 -4.60
N GLY A 20 17.11 -11.31 -4.37
CA GLY A 20 18.23 -11.45 -5.30
C GLY A 20 17.84 -12.15 -6.61
N ASP A 21 17.23 -13.33 -6.49
CA ASP A 21 16.86 -14.19 -7.62
C ASP A 21 15.90 -13.48 -8.58
N TYR A 22 14.94 -12.74 -8.02
CA TYR A 22 13.93 -12.02 -8.79
C TYR A 22 14.24 -10.52 -8.92
N LYS A 23 15.49 -10.10 -8.76
CA LYS A 23 15.96 -8.72 -9.03
C LYS A 23 15.06 -7.64 -8.40
N VAL A 24 14.63 -7.86 -7.16
CA VAL A 24 13.80 -6.93 -6.41
C VAL A 24 14.71 -5.93 -5.71
N ASP A 25 14.41 -4.65 -5.89
CA ASP A 25 15.01 -3.61 -5.07
C ASP A 25 14.30 -3.52 -3.71
N ALA A 26 14.95 -4.09 -2.69
CA ALA A 26 14.47 -4.09 -1.31
C ALA A 26 14.59 -2.71 -0.61
N GLY A 27 15.01 -1.65 -1.30
CA GLY A 27 15.05 -0.27 -0.80
C GLY A 27 13.79 0.53 -1.10
N GLN A 28 12.83 -0.02 -1.86
CA GLN A 28 11.63 0.68 -2.30
C GLN A 28 10.38 -0.20 -2.17
N ARG A 29 9.22 0.34 -2.57
CA ARG A 29 7.97 -0.42 -2.68
C ARG A 29 8.15 -1.57 -3.67
N ILE A 30 7.87 -2.79 -3.22
CA ILE A 30 8.18 -3.99 -4.02
C ILE A 30 7.13 -4.24 -5.10
N GLU A 31 7.60 -4.43 -6.33
CA GLU A 31 6.78 -4.80 -7.47
C GLU A 31 6.60 -6.33 -7.49
N VAL A 32 5.61 -6.80 -6.71
CA VAL A 32 5.36 -8.22 -6.45
C VAL A 32 4.88 -8.99 -7.68
N VAL A 33 4.15 -8.35 -8.60
CA VAL A 33 3.64 -9.02 -9.80
C VAL A 33 4.80 -9.38 -10.72
N GLY A 34 5.71 -8.45 -10.99
CA GLY A 34 6.89 -8.72 -11.80
C GLY A 34 7.86 -9.67 -11.10
N ALA A 35 7.95 -9.65 -9.76
CA ALA A 35 8.72 -10.68 -9.05
C ALA A 35 8.13 -12.08 -9.27
N ALA A 36 6.81 -12.25 -9.13
CA ALA A 36 6.13 -13.51 -9.41
C ALA A 36 6.30 -13.94 -10.88
N ARG A 37 6.18 -13.02 -11.84
CA ARG A 37 6.43 -13.31 -13.26
C ARG A 37 7.88 -13.73 -13.52
N ARG A 38 8.86 -13.11 -12.87
CA ARG A 38 10.29 -13.51 -12.97
C ARG A 38 10.55 -14.87 -12.32
N ALA A 39 9.75 -15.25 -11.33
CA ALA A 39 9.73 -16.60 -10.77
C ALA A 39 9.04 -17.64 -11.69
N GLY A 40 8.53 -17.22 -12.85
CA GLY A 40 7.80 -18.11 -13.76
C GLY A 40 6.37 -18.40 -13.33
N ILE A 41 5.84 -17.65 -12.35
CA ILE A 41 4.46 -17.78 -11.89
C ILE A 41 3.55 -16.95 -12.78
N MET A 42 2.56 -17.60 -13.38
CA MET A 42 1.45 -16.91 -14.04
C MET A 42 0.56 -16.25 -12.99
N VAL A 43 0.31 -14.94 -13.10
CA VAL A 43 -0.53 -14.21 -12.16
C VAL A 43 -1.88 -13.91 -12.81
N HIS A 44 -2.95 -14.37 -12.18
CA HIS A 44 -4.32 -14.14 -12.61
C HIS A 44 -5.13 -13.56 -11.45
N ALA A 45 -6.01 -12.61 -11.73
CA ALA A 45 -7.00 -12.16 -10.76
C ALA A 45 -8.40 -12.39 -11.29
N GLN A 46 -9.24 -13.03 -10.49
CA GLN A 46 -10.64 -13.27 -10.82
C GLN A 46 -11.50 -13.17 -9.57
N PRO A 47 -12.81 -12.92 -9.69
CA PRO A 47 -13.69 -12.93 -8.54
C PRO A 47 -13.77 -14.35 -7.96
N LEU A 48 -13.28 -14.55 -6.74
CA LEU A 48 -13.38 -15.84 -6.04
C LEU A 48 -14.48 -15.77 -4.97
N THR A 49 -15.12 -16.91 -4.73
CA THR A 49 -16.13 -17.09 -3.68
C THR A 49 -15.47 -17.87 -2.55
N LYS A 50 -15.17 -17.18 -1.44
CA LYS A 50 -14.56 -17.72 -0.20
C LYS A 50 -13.04 -18.00 -0.20
N LEU A 51 -12.31 -17.60 -1.23
CA LEU A 51 -10.85 -17.71 -1.27
C LEU A 51 -10.20 -16.33 -1.33
N PHE A 52 -9.09 -16.13 -0.62
CA PHE A 52 -8.22 -14.98 -0.85
C PHE A 52 -7.39 -15.18 -2.11
N GLY A 53 -6.80 -16.36 -2.25
CA GLY A 53 -6.00 -16.76 -3.40
C GLY A 53 -5.81 -18.27 -3.49
N MET A 54 -5.04 -18.69 -4.49
CA MET A 54 -4.67 -20.08 -4.71
C MET A 54 -3.36 -20.15 -5.48
N TYR A 55 -2.45 -21.02 -5.03
CA TYR A 55 -1.25 -21.40 -5.76
C TYR A 55 -1.37 -22.79 -6.37
N VAL A 56 -1.12 -22.85 -7.68
CA VAL A 56 -1.13 -24.07 -8.48
C VAL A 56 0.30 -24.33 -8.97
N ASP A 57 0.88 -25.45 -8.59
CA ASP A 57 2.26 -25.80 -8.95
C ASP A 57 2.38 -26.46 -10.34
N ARG A 58 1.38 -27.26 -10.72
CA ARG A 58 1.36 -28.05 -11.96
C ARG A 58 0.02 -27.88 -12.70
N PRO A 59 -0.01 -27.94 -14.04
CA PRO A 59 1.09 -28.26 -14.96
C PRO A 59 2.10 -27.13 -15.17
N MET A 60 1.76 -25.90 -14.75
CA MET A 60 2.64 -24.73 -14.74
C MET A 60 2.35 -23.91 -13.47
N PRO A 61 3.37 -23.31 -12.82
CA PRO A 61 3.18 -22.45 -11.66
C PRO A 61 2.23 -21.28 -11.96
N ALA A 62 1.16 -21.14 -11.18
CA ALA A 62 0.20 -20.06 -11.29
C ALA A 62 -0.30 -19.62 -9.90
N ALA A 63 -0.51 -18.31 -9.75
CA ALA A 63 -1.14 -17.69 -8.60
C ALA A 63 -2.44 -17.03 -9.05
N VAL A 64 -3.56 -17.45 -8.46
CA VAL A 64 -4.87 -16.86 -8.67
C VAL A 64 -5.21 -16.02 -7.45
N VAL A 65 -5.48 -14.73 -7.64
CA VAL A 65 -5.80 -13.78 -6.56
C VAL A 65 -7.26 -13.35 -6.68
N ASN A 66 -7.97 -13.22 -5.56
CA ASN A 66 -9.35 -12.77 -5.57
C ASN A 66 -9.44 -11.27 -5.91
N SER A 67 -10.01 -10.95 -7.08
CA SER A 67 -10.16 -9.56 -7.54
C SER A 67 -11.16 -8.73 -6.74
N ARG A 68 -11.94 -9.35 -5.84
CA ARG A 68 -12.83 -8.65 -4.90
C ARG A 68 -12.11 -8.07 -3.68
N LEU A 69 -10.85 -8.46 -3.46
CA LEU A 69 -10.03 -7.91 -2.38
C LEU A 69 -9.56 -6.50 -2.71
N ASP A 70 -9.26 -5.70 -1.69
CA ASP A 70 -8.57 -4.43 -1.91
C ASP A 70 -7.13 -4.66 -2.43
N VAL A 71 -6.56 -3.67 -3.11
CA VAL A 71 -5.24 -3.80 -3.76
C VAL A 71 -4.12 -4.20 -2.78
N TYR A 72 -4.24 -3.85 -1.50
CA TYR A 72 -3.24 -4.20 -0.49
C TYR A 72 -3.34 -5.67 -0.11
N ALA A 73 -4.57 -6.17 0.08
CA ALA A 73 -4.83 -7.57 0.32
C ALA A 73 -4.42 -8.43 -0.89
N GLN A 74 -4.72 -8.00 -2.11
CA GLN A 74 -4.26 -8.72 -3.32
C GLN A 74 -2.73 -8.83 -3.38
N ARG A 75 -2.02 -7.75 -3.08
CA ARG A 75 -0.54 -7.75 -3.04
C ARG A 75 0.00 -8.69 -1.97
N GLN A 76 -0.61 -8.67 -0.79
CA GLN A 76 -0.24 -9.59 0.30
C GLN A 76 -0.49 -11.04 -0.08
N THR A 77 -1.66 -11.35 -0.65
CA THR A 77 -2.01 -12.69 -1.14
C THR A 77 -1.04 -13.14 -2.21
N LEU A 78 -0.73 -12.31 -3.21
CA LEU A 78 0.23 -12.69 -4.25
C LEU A 78 1.63 -12.98 -3.69
N ALA A 79 2.08 -12.19 -2.70
CA ALA A 79 3.35 -12.46 -2.03
C ALA A 79 3.32 -13.75 -1.20
N HIS A 80 2.16 -14.10 -0.65
CA HIS A 80 1.93 -15.36 0.05
C HIS A 80 2.02 -16.55 -0.91
N GLU A 81 1.36 -16.47 -2.08
CA GLU A 81 1.47 -17.51 -3.12
C GLU A 81 2.90 -17.64 -3.66
N LEU A 82 3.61 -16.52 -3.85
CA LEU A 82 5.04 -16.54 -4.16
C LEU A 82 5.85 -17.25 -3.07
N GLY A 83 5.46 -17.12 -1.81
CA GLY A 83 6.04 -17.86 -0.70
C GLY A 83 5.88 -19.37 -0.82
N HIS A 84 4.68 -19.84 -1.18
CA HIS A 84 4.45 -21.26 -1.46
C HIS A 84 5.35 -21.80 -2.58
N HIS A 85 5.48 -21.02 -3.65
CA HIS A 85 6.36 -21.35 -4.77
C HIS A 85 7.83 -21.43 -4.33
N VAL A 86 8.37 -20.37 -3.71
CA VAL A 86 9.78 -20.27 -3.31
C VAL A 86 10.16 -21.35 -2.29
N LEU A 87 9.22 -21.72 -1.41
CA LEU A 87 9.45 -22.70 -0.35
C LEU A 87 9.08 -24.14 -0.77
N ASN A 88 8.70 -24.37 -2.03
CA ASN A 88 8.26 -25.67 -2.56
C ASN A 88 7.16 -26.34 -1.72
N HIS A 89 6.16 -25.58 -1.28
CA HIS A 89 5.03 -26.09 -0.50
C HIS A 89 3.99 -26.89 -1.34
N GLY A 90 4.20 -27.03 -2.65
CA GLY A 90 3.26 -27.70 -3.57
C GLY A 90 1.97 -26.90 -3.80
N MET A 91 0.95 -27.54 -4.40
CA MET A 91 -0.37 -26.92 -4.63
C MET A 91 -1.07 -26.64 -3.29
N GLN A 92 -1.55 -25.40 -3.11
CA GLN A 92 -2.28 -24.96 -1.91
C GLN A 92 -3.49 -24.09 -2.31
N VAL A 93 -4.60 -24.27 -1.60
CA VAL A 93 -5.85 -23.52 -1.80
C VAL A 93 -6.21 -22.82 -0.49
N ASP A 94 -6.22 -21.49 -0.48
CA ASP A 94 -6.54 -20.71 0.73
C ASP A 94 -8.06 -20.53 0.88
N PHE A 95 -8.64 -21.28 1.82
CA PHE A 95 -10.05 -21.15 2.21
C PHE A 95 -10.23 -20.27 3.44
N ASP A 96 -10.69 -19.03 3.26
CA ASP A 96 -11.61 -18.35 4.19
C ASP A 96 -12.03 -16.97 3.65
N LEU A 97 -13.33 -16.66 3.53
CA LEU A 97 -13.80 -15.27 3.46
C LEU A 97 -15.02 -15.11 4.36
N ASP A 98 -14.91 -15.45 5.64
CA ASP A 98 -15.86 -14.89 6.59
C ASP A 98 -15.44 -13.45 6.94
N ALA A 99 -16.15 -12.53 6.27
CA ALA A 99 -16.06 -11.10 6.40
C ALA A 99 -16.22 -10.67 7.87
N THR A 100 -15.10 -10.41 8.55
CA THR A 100 -14.88 -9.46 9.68
C THR A 100 -13.57 -9.75 10.43
N SER A 101 -12.84 -10.81 10.11
CA SER A 101 -11.78 -11.34 10.98
C SER A 101 -10.33 -11.07 10.53
N ALA A 102 -9.93 -9.79 10.52
CA ALA A 102 -8.56 -9.47 10.97
C ALA A 102 -8.42 -9.65 12.51
N GLN A 103 -9.53 -9.91 13.19
CA GLN A 103 -9.62 -10.32 14.60
C GLN A 103 -10.52 -11.57 14.68
N ARG A 104 -10.13 -12.56 15.49
CA ARG A 104 -10.79 -13.86 15.73
C ARG A 104 -10.17 -15.06 15.00
N SER A 105 -8.94 -15.40 15.36
CA SER A 105 -8.52 -16.79 15.44
C SER A 105 -9.17 -17.46 16.65
N SER A 106 -10.44 -17.84 16.58
CA SER A 106 -11.08 -18.65 17.63
C SER A 106 -12.41 -19.27 17.22
N SER A 107 -12.37 -20.14 16.20
CA SER A 107 -13.26 -21.31 16.04
C SER A 107 -12.77 -22.14 14.83
N GLY A 108 -12.46 -23.43 15.04
CA GLY A 108 -11.63 -24.32 14.20
C GLY A 108 -11.92 -24.36 12.68
N ALA A 109 -10.96 -24.71 11.81
CA ALA A 109 -10.03 -25.83 11.96
C ALA A 109 -8.71 -25.72 11.14
N SER A 110 -7.62 -26.14 11.77
CA SER A 110 -6.38 -26.78 11.27
C SER A 110 -5.48 -26.16 10.16
N TRP A 111 -5.89 -25.23 9.31
CA TRP A 111 -5.07 -24.86 8.12
C TRP A 111 -4.01 -23.77 8.38
N ALA A 112 -4.37 -22.65 9.03
CA ALA A 112 -3.41 -21.65 9.56
C ALA A 112 -2.43 -22.20 10.63
N ALA A 113 -2.56 -23.49 10.97
CA ALA A 113 -1.71 -24.20 11.91
C ALA A 113 -0.66 -25.10 11.25
N SER A 114 -0.62 -25.21 9.92
CA SER A 114 0.47 -25.91 9.23
C SER A 114 1.78 -25.10 9.35
N ASN A 115 2.92 -25.76 9.13
CA ASN A 115 4.19 -25.03 9.15
C ASN A 115 4.36 -24.24 7.85
N GLU A 116 3.79 -24.76 6.77
CA GLU A 116 3.79 -24.21 5.42
C GLU A 116 3.07 -22.86 5.39
N GLU A 117 1.84 -22.77 5.89
CA GLU A 117 1.05 -21.53 5.91
C GLU A 117 1.71 -20.44 6.76
N ARG A 118 2.22 -20.81 7.95
CA ARG A 118 2.94 -19.86 8.81
C ARG A 118 4.19 -19.33 8.13
N THR A 119 4.89 -20.17 7.36
CA THR A 119 6.12 -19.77 6.69
C THR A 119 5.82 -18.97 5.42
N ALA A 120 4.75 -19.27 4.69
CA ALA A 120 4.28 -18.50 3.53
C ALA A 120 3.79 -17.10 3.95
N GLU A 121 2.96 -16.98 5.00
CA GLU A 121 2.54 -15.69 5.56
C GLU A 121 3.74 -14.87 6.08
N ALA A 122 4.69 -15.52 6.76
CA ALA A 122 5.91 -14.85 7.18
C ALA A 122 6.77 -14.44 5.98
N PHE A 123 6.85 -15.26 4.94
CA PHE A 123 7.57 -14.95 3.70
C PHE A 123 6.98 -13.72 3.05
N ALA A 124 5.65 -13.65 2.87
CA ALA A 124 4.98 -12.50 2.31
C ALA A 124 5.34 -11.20 3.06
N ALA A 125 5.35 -11.26 4.39
CA ALA A 125 5.71 -10.11 5.21
C ALA A 125 7.18 -9.68 5.04
N TRP A 126 8.12 -10.62 5.10
CA TRP A 126 9.56 -10.33 4.88
C TRP A 126 9.86 -9.90 3.46
N PHE A 127 9.15 -10.47 2.48
CA PHE A 127 9.31 -10.18 1.08
C PHE A 127 8.77 -8.80 0.73
N LEU A 128 7.59 -8.41 1.21
CA LEU A 128 7.01 -7.09 0.90
C LEU A 128 7.53 -5.95 1.77
N MET A 129 7.95 -6.26 3.00
CA MET A 129 8.34 -5.25 4.00
C MET A 129 9.75 -5.51 4.56
N PRO A 130 10.79 -5.70 3.72
CA PRO A 130 12.14 -5.81 4.24
C PRO A 130 12.51 -4.53 5.00
N ARG A 131 13.34 -4.67 6.04
CA ARG A 131 13.69 -3.55 6.93
C ARG A 131 14.21 -2.32 6.17
N THR A 132 14.94 -2.53 5.08
CA THR A 132 15.45 -1.47 4.20
C THR A 132 14.33 -0.67 3.55
N ALA A 133 13.31 -1.33 2.99
CA ALA A 133 12.15 -0.67 2.40
C ALA A 133 11.35 0.08 3.47
N VAL A 134 11.06 -0.56 4.61
CA VAL A 134 10.30 0.10 5.70
C VAL A 134 11.01 1.36 6.19
N ARG A 135 12.34 1.31 6.37
CA ARG A 135 13.14 2.48 6.78
C ARG A 135 13.22 3.55 5.69
N ALA A 136 13.40 3.16 4.44
CA ALA A 136 13.45 4.10 3.32
C ALA A 136 12.11 4.84 3.18
N THR A 137 11.01 4.10 3.22
CA THR A 137 9.66 4.67 3.19
C THR A 137 9.39 5.58 4.38
N ALA A 138 9.75 5.19 5.60
CA ALA A 138 9.58 6.06 6.77
C ALA A 138 10.33 7.41 6.58
N ARG A 139 11.58 7.37 6.10
CA ARG A 139 12.36 8.58 5.81
C ARG A 139 11.74 9.44 4.71
N GLN A 140 11.24 8.83 3.63
CA GLN A 140 10.59 9.56 2.55
C GLN A 140 9.26 10.20 2.96
N LEU A 141 8.67 9.74 4.07
CA LEU A 141 7.46 10.30 4.69
C LEU A 141 7.77 11.30 5.82
N ASP A 142 9.05 11.63 6.03
CA ASP A 142 9.55 12.44 7.14
C ASP A 142 9.18 11.85 8.52
N ILE A 143 9.34 10.53 8.66
CA ILE A 143 9.08 9.77 9.89
C ILE A 143 10.40 9.23 10.42
N ASP A 144 11.06 10.01 11.29
CA ASP A 144 12.31 9.62 11.94
C ASP A 144 12.11 8.48 12.94
N GLN A 145 11.02 8.54 13.71
CA GLN A 145 10.61 7.53 14.68
C GLN A 145 9.12 7.22 14.51
N ILE A 146 8.77 5.93 14.63
CA ILE A 146 7.38 5.51 14.58
C ILE A 146 6.78 5.69 15.98
N ASP A 147 6.02 6.77 16.16
CA ASP A 147 5.48 7.16 17.46
C ASP A 147 3.96 7.01 17.57
N SER A 148 3.28 6.73 16.46
CA SER A 148 1.83 6.53 16.45
C SER A 148 1.37 5.43 15.49
N ALA A 149 0.14 4.95 15.70
CA ALA A 149 -0.54 4.08 14.73
C ALA A 149 -0.80 4.79 13.38
N ASP A 150 -0.88 6.12 13.40
CA ASP A 150 -1.09 6.96 12.22
C ASP A 150 0.18 6.95 11.33
N ASP A 151 1.38 6.95 11.93
CA ASP A 151 2.65 6.77 11.21
C ASP A 151 2.75 5.40 10.55
N VAL A 152 2.40 4.34 11.30
CA VAL A 152 2.39 2.97 10.76
C VAL A 152 1.42 2.87 9.59
N TYR A 153 0.26 3.52 9.68
CA TYR A 153 -0.70 3.57 8.58
C TYR A 153 -0.15 4.27 7.35
N ARG A 154 0.50 5.43 7.50
CA ARG A 154 1.14 6.13 6.37
C ARG A 154 2.22 5.27 5.69
N ILE A 155 3.04 4.58 6.47
CA ILE A 155 4.06 3.64 5.95
C ILE A 155 3.40 2.45 5.24
N ALA A 156 2.33 1.87 5.81
CA ALA A 156 1.62 0.73 5.22
C ALA A 156 0.99 1.09 3.86
N LEU A 157 0.38 2.28 3.75
CA LEU A 157 -0.14 2.80 2.49
C LEU A 157 0.97 2.91 1.44
N ALA A 158 2.09 3.53 1.80
CA ALA A 158 3.21 3.73 0.88
C ALA A 158 3.87 2.42 0.41
N LEU A 159 3.98 1.41 1.28
CA LEU A 159 4.43 0.06 0.90
C LEU A 159 3.37 -0.74 0.13
N GLY A 160 2.11 -0.31 0.21
CA GLY A 160 0.96 -1.00 -0.38
C GLY A 160 0.65 -2.33 0.30
N VAL A 161 0.60 -2.33 1.63
CA VAL A 161 0.32 -3.51 2.48
C VAL A 161 -0.77 -3.19 3.51
N PRO A 162 -1.52 -4.20 4.02
CA PRO A 162 -2.50 -3.96 5.08
C PRO A 162 -1.85 -3.44 6.38
N LEU A 163 -2.47 -2.44 7.03
CA LEU A 163 -2.01 -1.87 8.31
C LEU A 163 -1.72 -2.95 9.36
N ALA A 164 -2.64 -3.90 9.52
CA ALA A 164 -2.50 -4.98 10.50
C ALA A 164 -1.28 -5.86 10.22
N THR A 165 -0.94 -6.08 8.95
CA THR A 165 0.23 -6.86 8.55
C THR A 165 1.53 -6.12 8.91
N LEU A 166 1.63 -4.83 8.60
CA LEU A 166 2.80 -4.03 8.98
C LEU A 166 2.97 -3.96 10.51
N LEU A 167 1.89 -3.70 11.26
CA LEU A 167 1.93 -3.69 12.73
C LEU A 167 2.48 -5.00 13.32
N ARG A 168 2.03 -6.15 12.81
CA ARG A 168 2.54 -7.48 13.22
C ARG A 168 4.00 -7.70 12.83
N HIS A 169 4.46 -7.09 11.73
CA HIS A 169 5.80 -7.29 11.19
C HIS A 169 6.87 -6.36 11.79
N LEU A 170 6.52 -5.13 12.20
CA LEU A 170 7.48 -4.15 12.75
C LEU A 170 8.37 -4.67 13.89
N PRO A 171 7.91 -5.53 14.81
CA PRO A 171 8.78 -6.17 15.81
C PRO A 171 9.85 -7.08 15.19
N ASN A 172 9.55 -7.80 14.11
CA ASN A 172 10.48 -8.70 13.44
C ASN A 172 11.63 -7.94 12.78
N VAL A 173 11.34 -6.76 12.21
CA VAL A 173 12.34 -5.84 11.65
C VAL A 173 12.94 -4.87 12.68
N ARG A 174 12.60 -5.03 13.97
CA ARG A 174 13.10 -4.23 15.10
C ARG A 174 12.89 -2.72 14.94
N MET A 175 11.73 -2.34 14.40
CA MET A 175 11.33 -0.94 14.25
C MET A 175 10.22 -0.52 15.24
N LEU A 176 9.61 -1.49 15.93
CA LEU A 176 8.63 -1.25 16.99
C LEU A 176 8.71 -2.36 18.05
N SER A 177 8.43 -2.05 19.32
CA SER A 177 8.35 -3.10 20.34
C SER A 177 7.08 -3.96 20.16
N ALA A 178 7.14 -5.23 20.55
CA ALA A 178 5.98 -6.13 20.52
C ALA A 178 4.81 -5.62 21.39
N GLN A 179 5.10 -4.85 22.45
CA GLN A 179 4.08 -4.22 23.28
C GLN A 179 3.34 -3.11 22.51
N LYS A 180 4.06 -2.12 21.96
CA LYS A 180 3.45 -1.03 21.16
C LYS A 180 2.70 -1.59 19.94
N SER A 181 3.27 -2.59 19.27
CA SER A 181 2.62 -3.29 18.15
C SER A 181 1.25 -3.87 18.54
N ARG A 182 1.16 -4.59 19.68
CA ARG A 182 -0.11 -5.14 20.18
C ARG A 182 -1.10 -4.06 20.62
N GLU A 183 -0.61 -3.02 21.26
CA GLU A 183 -1.43 -1.87 21.67
C GLU A 183 -2.07 -1.20 20.45
N TRP A 184 -1.26 -0.85 19.45
CA TRP A 184 -1.73 -0.15 18.24
C TRP A 184 -2.53 -1.04 17.29
N ALA A 185 -2.38 -2.36 17.35
CA ALA A 185 -3.24 -3.31 16.63
C ALA A 185 -4.72 -3.24 17.06
N THR A 186 -5.03 -2.63 18.21
CA THR A 186 -6.42 -2.38 18.64
C THR A 186 -7.05 -1.16 17.95
N VAL A 187 -6.24 -0.30 17.32
CA VAL A 187 -6.73 0.88 16.60
C VAL A 187 -7.21 0.46 15.22
N SER A 188 -8.49 0.70 14.93
CA SER A 188 -9.06 0.34 13.63
C SER A 188 -8.61 1.29 12.52
N ARG A 189 -8.53 0.79 11.27
CA ARG A 189 -8.26 1.62 10.07
C ARG A 189 -9.20 2.83 10.00
N ALA A 190 -10.49 2.63 10.31
CA ALA A 190 -11.48 3.71 10.32
C ALA A 190 -11.16 4.79 11.37
N GLN A 191 -10.65 4.42 12.54
CA GLN A 191 -10.21 5.38 13.55
C GLN A 191 -9.00 6.20 13.08
N VAL A 192 -7.99 5.55 12.49
CA VAL A 192 -6.81 6.24 11.95
C VAL A 192 -7.21 7.23 10.86
N ARG A 193 -8.00 6.79 9.88
CA ARG A 193 -8.48 7.67 8.80
C ARG A 193 -9.27 8.87 9.31
N ARG A 194 -10.10 8.69 10.35
CA ARG A 194 -10.83 9.80 10.97
C ARG A 194 -9.90 10.81 11.64
N ARG A 195 -8.82 10.36 12.29
CA ARG A 195 -7.81 11.25 12.88
C ARG A 195 -7.07 12.03 11.80
N LEU A 196 -6.63 11.34 10.76
CA LEU A 196 -5.94 11.96 9.62
C LEU A 196 -6.84 12.93 8.84
N ASN A 197 -8.16 12.71 8.81
CA ASN A 197 -9.13 13.61 8.18
C ASN A 197 -9.73 14.65 9.15
N ARG A 198 -9.19 14.81 10.37
CA ARG A 198 -9.74 15.74 11.37
C ARG A 198 -9.64 17.18 10.87
N GLY A 199 -10.75 17.91 10.94
CA GLY A 199 -10.82 19.31 10.51
C GLY A 199 -10.93 19.49 8.99
N LEU A 200 -11.17 18.41 8.23
CA LEU A 200 -11.41 18.42 6.79
C LEU A 200 -12.87 18.05 6.48
N PRO A 201 -13.37 18.30 5.24
CA PRO A 201 -14.66 17.79 4.79
C PRO A 201 -14.80 16.27 4.99
N SER A 202 -16.02 15.74 4.91
CA SER A 202 -16.22 14.28 4.91
C SER A 202 -15.40 13.61 3.80
N LEU A 203 -14.94 12.37 4.06
CA LEU A 203 -14.27 11.57 3.05
C LEU A 203 -15.23 11.24 1.89
N PRO A 204 -14.73 11.08 0.65
CA PRO A 204 -15.56 10.69 -0.49
C PRO A 204 -16.32 9.38 -0.25
N ARG A 205 -15.65 8.41 0.38
CA ARG A 205 -16.25 7.15 0.86
C ARG A 205 -15.76 6.86 2.28
N PRO A 206 -16.53 6.13 3.10
CA PRO A 206 -16.07 5.70 4.42
C PRO A 206 -14.80 4.83 4.37
N THR A 207 -14.51 4.23 3.21
CA THR A 207 -13.38 3.35 2.92
C THR A 207 -12.20 4.03 2.21
N SER A 208 -12.33 5.31 1.85
CA SER A 208 -11.27 6.12 1.25
C SER A 208 -10.06 6.19 2.16
N ASP A 209 -8.88 5.87 1.67
CA ASP A 209 -7.64 6.10 2.42
C ASP A 209 -7.26 7.59 2.38
N VAL A 210 -6.44 8.03 3.34
CA VAL A 210 -5.99 9.42 3.47
C VAL A 210 -4.47 9.46 3.36
N TRP A 211 -3.97 10.06 2.29
CA TRP A 211 -2.57 10.31 2.02
C TRP A 211 -2.19 11.69 2.55
N HIS A 212 -1.30 11.75 3.54
CA HIS A 212 -0.73 13.02 4.02
C HIS A 212 0.66 13.23 3.42
N LEU A 213 0.76 14.27 2.60
CA LEU A 213 1.98 14.70 1.92
C LEU A 213 2.44 16.03 2.55
N SER A 214 3.74 16.18 2.74
CA SER A 214 4.36 17.43 3.18
C SER A 214 5.37 17.94 2.16
N GLU A 215 6.00 19.08 2.45
CA GLU A 215 7.09 19.60 1.61
C GLU A 215 8.27 18.63 1.53
N GLU A 216 8.50 17.93 2.63
CA GLU A 216 9.56 16.95 2.88
C GLU A 216 9.21 15.57 2.32
N TYR A 217 8.02 15.40 1.74
CA TYR A 217 7.60 14.15 1.11
C TYR A 217 8.48 13.85 -0.11
N GLN A 218 9.26 12.78 -0.05
CA GLN A 218 10.26 12.44 -1.07
C GLN A 218 9.91 11.20 -1.91
N LEU A 219 8.73 10.62 -1.71
CA LEU A 219 8.31 9.52 -2.58
C LEU A 219 8.05 10.08 -3.99
N PRO A 220 8.61 9.47 -5.04
CA PRO A 220 8.46 9.97 -6.40
C PRO A 220 7.01 9.89 -6.89
N GLN A 221 6.20 9.02 -6.29
CA GLN A 221 4.83 8.77 -6.67
C GLN A 221 3.97 8.32 -5.48
N VAL A 222 2.73 8.78 -5.43
CA VAL A 222 1.65 8.26 -4.59
C VAL A 222 0.86 7.24 -5.40
N VAL A 223 0.67 6.03 -4.88
CA VAL A 223 -0.19 5.01 -5.52
C VAL A 223 -1.52 4.95 -4.78
N ALA A 224 -2.45 5.84 -5.16
CA ALA A 224 -3.75 5.97 -4.54
C ALA A 224 -4.82 5.14 -5.26
N ARG A 225 -5.93 4.86 -4.57
CA ARG A 225 -7.10 4.21 -5.16
C ARG A 225 -8.14 5.26 -5.55
N PRO A 226 -9.07 4.92 -6.46
CA PRO A 226 -10.26 5.73 -6.68
C PRO A 226 -10.93 6.12 -5.36
N HIS A 227 -11.32 7.39 -5.24
CA HIS A 227 -11.94 8.00 -4.05
C HIS A 227 -11.03 8.16 -2.84
N ASP A 228 -9.75 7.78 -2.87
CA ASP A 228 -8.83 8.15 -1.79
C ASP A 228 -8.66 9.68 -1.74
N ARG A 229 -8.26 10.17 -0.58
CA ARG A 229 -8.00 11.59 -0.34
C ARG A 229 -6.51 11.84 -0.21
N ILE A 230 -6.03 12.89 -0.85
CA ILE A 230 -4.69 13.43 -0.74
C ILE A 230 -4.78 14.77 0.00
N VAL A 231 -4.05 14.87 1.10
CA VAL A 231 -3.90 16.07 1.91
C VAL A 231 -2.46 16.52 1.80
N VAL A 232 -2.22 17.66 1.15
CA VAL A 232 -0.88 18.26 1.07
C VAL A 232 -0.79 19.37 2.11
N THR A 233 0.18 19.29 3.02
CA THR A 233 0.46 20.35 3.99
C THR A 233 1.84 20.94 3.71
N LEU A 234 1.90 22.20 3.28
CA LEU A 234 3.15 22.89 2.96
C LEU A 234 3.37 24.04 3.96
N PRO A 235 4.62 24.33 4.38
CA PRO A 235 4.88 25.39 5.33
C PRO A 235 4.51 26.75 4.73
N SER A 236 3.96 27.63 5.56
CA SER A 236 3.56 29.00 5.20
C SER A 236 4.55 30.07 5.67
N GLU A 237 5.49 29.72 6.55
CA GLU A 237 6.47 30.66 7.11
C GLU A 237 7.41 31.18 6.02
N GLY A 238 7.59 32.50 5.96
CA GLY A 238 8.43 33.16 4.94
C GLY A 238 7.82 33.22 3.53
N ARG A 239 6.54 32.84 3.35
CA ARG A 239 5.89 32.70 2.03
C ARG A 239 4.65 33.59 1.92
N PRO A 240 4.82 34.92 1.74
CA PRO A 240 3.72 35.88 1.83
C PRO A 240 2.65 35.72 0.73
N SER A 241 3.01 35.18 -0.44
CA SER A 241 2.03 34.88 -1.51
C SER A 241 1.27 33.57 -1.30
N GLY A 242 1.78 32.70 -0.42
CA GLY A 242 1.26 31.36 -0.18
C GLY A 242 1.32 30.41 -1.37
N TRP A 243 1.04 29.14 -1.10
CA TRP A 243 0.95 28.14 -2.14
C TRP A 243 -0.36 28.29 -2.94
N ARG A 244 -0.26 28.02 -4.23
CA ARG A 244 -1.32 28.00 -5.22
C ARG A 244 -1.24 26.70 -6.00
N LEU A 245 -2.40 26.22 -6.44
CA LEU A 245 -2.47 25.04 -7.30
C LEU A 245 -2.27 25.44 -8.75
N GLU A 246 -1.21 24.92 -9.38
CA GLU A 246 -0.89 25.18 -10.78
C GLU A 246 -1.42 24.09 -11.71
N HIS A 247 -1.32 22.83 -11.28
CA HIS A 247 -1.76 21.69 -12.07
C HIS A 247 -2.22 20.55 -11.17
N ALA A 248 -3.32 19.91 -11.54
CA ALA A 248 -3.84 18.73 -10.87
C ALA A 248 -4.27 17.61 -11.84
N GLY A 249 -4.10 17.79 -13.15
CA GLY A 249 -4.70 16.91 -14.16
C GLY A 249 -6.21 16.77 -13.93
N ASP A 250 -6.70 15.53 -13.91
CA ASP A 250 -8.11 15.19 -13.64
C ASP A 250 -8.41 14.99 -12.14
N LEU A 251 -7.45 15.25 -11.25
CA LEU A 251 -7.67 15.14 -9.81
C LEU A 251 -8.68 16.19 -9.33
N MET A 252 -9.65 15.78 -8.53
CA MET A 252 -10.72 16.66 -8.06
C MET A 252 -10.29 17.41 -6.79
N VAL A 253 -10.14 18.73 -6.90
CA VAL A 253 -9.76 19.56 -5.75
C VAL A 253 -11.01 19.91 -4.96
N THR A 254 -11.19 19.27 -3.81
CA THR A 254 -12.44 19.38 -3.03
C THR A 254 -12.39 20.48 -1.98
N ALA A 255 -11.21 20.81 -1.45
CA ALA A 255 -11.05 21.92 -0.54
C ALA A 255 -9.63 22.48 -0.54
N THR A 256 -9.53 23.79 -0.38
CA THR A 256 -8.29 24.49 -0.01
C THR A 256 -8.52 25.14 1.35
N THR A 257 -7.65 24.90 2.31
CA THR A 257 -7.76 25.50 3.64
C THR A 257 -6.59 26.45 3.85
N ALA A 258 -6.90 27.75 3.83
CA ALA A 258 -5.99 28.78 4.30
C ALA A 258 -5.87 28.68 5.82
N LEU A 259 -4.64 28.56 6.33
CA LEU A 259 -4.39 28.91 7.72
C LEU A 259 -4.35 30.45 7.77
N ILE A 260 -5.49 31.02 8.18
CA ILE A 260 -5.72 32.40 8.64
C ILE A 260 -6.06 33.43 7.53
N GLY A 261 -7.37 33.76 7.41
CA GLY A 261 -7.86 35.14 7.25
C GLY A 261 -8.44 35.58 5.88
N GLY A 262 -9.78 35.68 5.77
CA GLY A 262 -10.47 36.66 4.93
C GLY A 262 -10.50 36.44 3.40
N ILE A 263 -11.62 36.80 2.78
CA ILE A 263 -11.96 36.56 1.36
C ILE A 263 -11.08 37.43 0.44
N GLY A 264 -10.39 36.78 -0.51
CA GLY A 264 -9.61 37.41 -1.58
C GLY A 264 -8.13 37.00 -1.56
N GLN A 265 -7.78 35.91 -2.25
CA GLN A 265 -6.42 35.39 -2.44
C GLN A 265 -5.61 35.19 -1.14
N THR A 266 -6.03 34.25 -0.30
CA THR A 266 -5.32 33.92 0.94
C THR A 266 -4.30 32.78 0.72
N PRO A 267 -3.08 32.89 1.26
CA PRO A 267 -2.11 31.80 1.33
C PRO A 267 -2.70 30.50 1.90
N ALA A 268 -2.67 29.41 1.13
CA ALA A 268 -3.04 28.09 1.63
C ALA A 268 -1.80 27.30 2.06
N SER A 269 -1.81 26.76 3.27
CA SER A 269 -0.82 25.80 3.76
C SER A 269 -1.32 24.37 3.68
N ARG A 270 -2.61 24.16 3.39
CA ARG A 270 -3.21 22.84 3.25
C ARG A 270 -4.15 22.74 2.05
N PHE A 271 -3.93 21.71 1.24
CA PHE A 271 -4.70 21.38 0.05
C PHE A 271 -5.33 20.00 0.23
N VAL A 272 -6.61 19.86 -0.11
CA VAL A 272 -7.35 18.60 -0.06
C VAL A 272 -7.82 18.27 -1.47
N VAL A 273 -7.30 17.16 -1.99
CA VAL A 273 -7.54 16.66 -3.34
C VAL A 273 -8.13 15.27 -3.20
N ASP A 274 -9.31 15.04 -3.76
CA ASP A 274 -9.93 13.73 -3.83
C ASP A 274 -9.61 13.08 -5.18
N VAL A 275 -9.21 11.81 -5.13
CA VAL A 275 -8.91 11.01 -6.32
C VAL A 275 -10.23 10.66 -7.00
N PRO A 276 -10.40 10.97 -8.30
CA PRO A 276 -11.64 10.70 -9.01
C PRO A 276 -11.89 9.19 -9.13
N GLU A 277 -13.09 8.84 -9.58
CA GLU A 277 -13.33 7.50 -10.09
C GLU A 277 -12.48 7.29 -11.34
N SER A 278 -11.69 6.21 -11.39
CA SER A 278 -10.93 5.91 -12.61
C SER A 278 -11.87 5.30 -13.64
N THR A 279 -11.80 5.81 -14.87
CA THR A 279 -12.61 5.33 -15.99
C THR A 279 -11.85 4.34 -16.87
N SER A 280 -10.57 4.06 -16.59
CA SER A 280 -9.73 3.14 -17.35
C SER A 280 -9.32 1.89 -16.56
N GLU A 281 -9.03 0.82 -17.30
CA GLU A 281 -8.44 -0.40 -16.74
C GLU A 281 -6.91 -0.21 -16.66
N GLY A 282 -6.38 0.24 -15.54
CA GLY A 282 -4.92 0.40 -15.40
C GLY A 282 -4.44 1.36 -14.33
N VAL A 283 -3.26 1.97 -14.58
CA VAL A 283 -2.73 3.09 -13.79
C VAL A 283 -2.81 4.37 -14.61
N GLU A 284 -3.58 5.32 -14.11
CA GLU A 284 -3.54 6.70 -14.60
C GLU A 284 -2.57 7.49 -13.74
N SER A 285 -1.68 8.27 -14.36
CA SER A 285 -0.72 9.11 -13.63
C SER A 285 -1.08 10.58 -13.82
N HIS A 286 -1.36 11.27 -12.73
CA HIS A 286 -1.66 12.70 -12.72
C HIS A 286 -0.53 13.46 -12.02
N GLY A 287 -0.14 14.61 -12.57
CA GLY A 287 0.76 15.53 -11.89
C GLY A 287 -0.01 16.43 -10.94
N LEU A 288 0.41 16.50 -9.68
CA LEU A 288 -0.03 17.52 -8.74
C LEU A 288 1.11 18.52 -8.53
N VAL A 289 0.90 19.76 -8.97
CA VAL A 289 1.88 20.84 -8.91
C VAL A 289 1.31 21.99 -8.12
N LEU A 290 1.99 22.33 -7.03
CA LEU A 290 1.73 23.52 -6.22
C LEU A 290 2.89 24.49 -6.42
N ALA A 291 2.60 25.79 -6.51
CA ALA A 291 3.61 26.83 -6.64
C ALA A 291 3.41 27.95 -5.63
N TYR A 292 4.48 28.64 -5.26
CA TYR A 292 4.38 29.92 -4.58
C TYR A 292 5.43 30.90 -5.11
N ALA A 293 5.13 32.19 -5.00
CA ALA A 293 6.05 33.26 -5.37
C ALA A 293 6.77 33.80 -4.12
N ASP A 294 8.09 33.87 -4.16
CA ASP A 294 8.85 34.56 -3.09
C ASP A 294 8.46 36.07 -3.04
N SER A 295 8.80 36.75 -1.94
CA SER A 295 8.45 38.17 -1.69
C SER A 295 8.89 39.17 -2.77
N GLY A 296 9.80 38.77 -3.66
CA GLY A 296 10.22 39.55 -4.83
C GLY A 296 9.43 39.30 -6.11
N GLY A 297 8.40 38.44 -6.11
CA GLY A 297 7.52 38.16 -7.26
C GLY A 297 8.18 37.48 -8.47
N LEU A 298 9.46 37.16 -8.39
CA LEU A 298 10.30 36.74 -9.54
C LEU A 298 10.66 35.25 -9.55
N VAL A 299 10.40 34.50 -8.48
CA VAL A 299 10.74 33.08 -8.38
C VAL A 299 9.50 32.27 -8.01
N ASP A 300 9.05 31.44 -8.95
CA ASP A 300 8.07 30.38 -8.71
C ASP A 300 8.79 29.15 -8.19
N ARG A 301 8.59 28.84 -6.91
CA ARG A 301 9.04 27.59 -6.29
C ARG A 301 7.95 26.54 -6.51
N LEU A 302 8.34 25.36 -6.97
CA LEU A 302 7.39 24.29 -7.32
C LEU A 302 7.53 23.11 -6.35
N TRP A 303 6.41 22.65 -5.83
CA TRP A 303 6.26 21.35 -5.20
C TRP A 303 5.47 20.44 -6.15
N LYS A 304 5.95 19.22 -6.37
CA LYS A 304 5.39 18.30 -7.36
C LYS A 304 5.33 16.88 -6.82
N VAL A 305 4.23 16.20 -7.11
CA VAL A 305 4.12 14.76 -6.91
C VAL A 305 3.35 14.12 -8.06
N THR A 306 3.72 12.90 -8.43
CA THR A 306 2.91 12.07 -9.34
C THR A 306 1.93 11.25 -8.54
N VAL A 307 0.65 11.27 -8.92
CA VAL A 307 -0.40 10.43 -8.35
C VAL A 307 -0.75 9.35 -9.37
N ALA A 308 -0.35 8.12 -9.09
CA ALA A 308 -0.82 6.93 -9.79
C ALA A 308 -2.14 6.47 -9.18
N VAL A 309 -3.21 6.45 -9.96
CA VAL A 309 -4.51 5.90 -9.57
C VAL A 309 -4.53 4.44 -9.97
N ALA A 310 -4.50 3.56 -8.97
CA ALA A 310 -4.55 2.11 -9.15
C ALA A 310 -5.93 1.60 -8.74
N ASP A 311 -6.70 1.08 -9.71
CA ASP A 311 -7.93 0.34 -9.39
C ASP A 311 -7.61 -1.04 -8.78
N ALA A 312 -8.64 -1.78 -8.35
CA ALA A 312 -8.50 -3.11 -7.77
C ALA A 312 -7.95 -4.17 -8.76
N ARG A 313 -7.72 -3.85 -10.03
CA ARG A 313 -7.17 -4.71 -11.09
C ARG A 313 -5.74 -4.30 -11.48
N HIS A 314 -5.13 -3.35 -10.77
CA HIS A 314 -3.77 -2.90 -11.02
C HIS A 314 -2.74 -4.06 -10.97
N GLY A 315 -2.06 -4.30 -12.10
CA GLY A 315 -1.04 -5.35 -12.26
C GLY A 315 -1.55 -6.68 -12.82
N VAL A 316 -2.86 -6.82 -13.02
CA VAL A 316 -3.47 -7.99 -13.66
C VAL A 316 -3.33 -7.85 -15.18
N SER A 317 -2.89 -8.90 -15.86
CA SER A 317 -2.81 -8.87 -17.33
C SER A 317 -4.21 -8.72 -17.94
N PRO A 318 -4.46 -7.74 -18.83
CA PRO A 318 -5.74 -7.62 -19.55
C PRO A 318 -6.04 -8.84 -20.44
N VAL A 319 -5.00 -9.55 -20.86
CA VAL A 319 -5.03 -10.61 -21.89
C VAL A 319 -5.96 -11.79 -21.55
N TRP A 320 -6.46 -11.90 -20.32
CA TRP A 320 -7.31 -13.03 -19.90
C TRP A 320 -8.61 -12.60 -19.22
N LEU A 321 -8.98 -11.32 -19.25
CA LEU A 321 -10.28 -10.85 -18.72
C LEU A 321 -11.47 -11.35 -19.57
N ASP A 322 -11.24 -11.62 -20.86
CA ASP A 322 -12.30 -12.02 -21.80
C ASP A 322 -12.45 -13.54 -21.98
N GLY A 323 -11.69 -14.37 -21.25
CA GLY A 323 -11.73 -15.83 -21.41
C GLY A 323 -11.33 -16.34 -22.80
N LYS A 324 -10.84 -15.47 -23.69
CA LYS A 324 -10.27 -15.85 -24.98
C LYS A 324 -8.76 -15.87 -24.83
N GLY A 325 -8.24 -17.08 -24.61
CA GLY A 325 -6.82 -17.31 -24.75
C GLY A 325 -6.36 -16.96 -26.15
N ASP A 326 -5.14 -16.43 -26.21
CA ASP A 326 -4.40 -16.22 -27.44
C ASP A 326 -4.23 -17.57 -28.16
N GLU A 327 -5.07 -17.84 -29.16
CA GLU A 327 -4.97 -18.99 -30.08
C GLU A 327 -3.80 -18.83 -31.07
N SER A 328 -2.67 -18.27 -30.63
CA SER A 328 -1.46 -18.22 -31.44
C SER A 328 -0.23 -18.67 -30.66
N ARG A 329 -0.13 -19.99 -30.44
CA ARG A 329 1.13 -20.75 -30.37
C ARG A 329 0.90 -22.25 -30.43
#